data_AF-A0A7S1G422-F1
#
_entry.id   AF-A0A7S1G422-F1
#
_cell.length_a   1.000
_cell.length_b   1.000
_cell.length_c   1.000
_cell.angle_alpha   90.00
_cell.angle_beta   90.00
_cell.angle_gamma   90.00
#
_symmetry.space_group_name_H-M   'P 1'
#
loop_
_entity.id
_entity.type
_entity.pdbx_description
1 polymer ?
#
loop_
_entity_poly.entity_id
_entity_poly.type
_entity_poly.pdbx_seq_one_letter_code
_entity_poly.pdbx_strand_id
1 'polypeptide(L)'
;STLGYVTVTRAADGFGYYWDVTFATFSGDVPMLVAGSSLTGTGTSLDVTEQTRGVAPRHDHVIGSLVTGVPYDVRVSAANVDVGYGATTQTEQNIGIGVVPLQETVATQPSAPTISSLEAISSSQVALQFTAPSSNGNAIDSYRVEWFTAVNSYEEKVVTQSGGLYGSFMLELDGEWTVPIAYDASAAALEHALEQLIGVTDVQVTRSDATDGYDWTVIFVQEVGDVSPVGVED
;
A
#
# COMPACT_ATOMS: atom_id res chain seq x y z
N SER A 1 1.90 36.69 2.39
CA SER A 1 2.85 36.63 3.51
C SER A 1 2.13 36.05 4.72
N THR A 2 1.90 34.73 4.73
CA THR A 2 1.37 34.05 5.92
C THR A 2 2.57 33.74 6.81
N LEU A 3 2.97 34.72 7.63
CA LEU A 3 4.03 34.52 8.61
C LEU A 3 3.54 33.48 9.60
N GLY A 4 4.12 32.29 9.54
CA GLY A 4 3.88 31.25 10.52
C GLY A 4 4.27 31.74 11.93
N TYR A 5 3.56 31.27 12.94
CA TYR A 5 3.86 31.66 14.32
C TYR A 5 5.12 30.93 14.80
N VAL A 6 6.06 31.69 15.35
CA VAL A 6 7.28 31.17 15.98
C VAL A 6 7.18 31.45 17.47
N THR A 7 7.35 30.42 18.30
CA THR A 7 7.52 30.59 19.75
C THR A 7 8.99 30.51 20.10
N VAL A 8 9.45 31.43 20.93
CA VAL A 8 10.83 31.47 21.42
C VAL A 8 10.81 31.48 22.94
N THR A 9 11.50 30.54 23.56
CA THR A 9 11.79 30.58 25.00
C THR A 9 13.27 30.90 25.20
N ARG A 10 13.64 31.40 26.37
CA ARG A 10 15.03 31.64 26.76
C ARG A 10 15.25 31.14 28.17
N ALA A 11 16.34 30.42 28.39
CA ALA A 11 16.76 29.99 29.70
C ALA A 11 18.28 30.21 29.88
N ALA A 12 18.70 30.31 31.13
CA ALA A 12 20.12 30.42 31.48
C ALA A 12 20.78 29.04 31.39
N ASP A 13 21.99 28.99 30.84
CA ASP A 13 22.82 27.78 30.80
C ASP A 13 24.27 28.13 31.14
N GLY A 14 24.70 27.76 32.35
CA GLY A 14 25.98 28.18 32.92
C GLY A 14 26.14 29.70 32.94
N PHE A 15 27.17 30.20 32.24
CA PHE A 15 27.44 31.63 32.08
C PHE A 15 26.76 32.25 30.83
N GLY A 16 26.00 31.46 30.08
CA GLY A 16 25.31 31.85 28.86
C GLY A 16 23.79 31.67 28.93
N TYR A 17 23.17 31.65 27.75
CA TYR A 17 21.75 31.42 27.55
C TYR A 17 21.55 30.46 26.38
N TYR A 18 20.49 29.67 26.43
CA TYR A 18 19.97 28.98 25.25
C TYR A 18 18.54 29.45 24.95
N TRP A 19 18.14 29.28 23.70
CA TRP A 19 16.81 29.61 23.22
C TRP A 19 16.22 28.41 22.51
N ASP A 20 15.02 27.99 22.89
CA ASP A 20 14.24 27.07 22.07
C ASP A 20 13.39 27.88 21.10
N VAL A 21 13.58 27.62 19.81
CA VAL A 21 12.80 28.24 18.73
C VAL A 21 11.93 27.17 18.11
N THR A 22 10.61 27.33 18.19
CA THR A 22 9.63 26.38 17.64
C THR A 22 8.81 27.05 16.56
N PHE A 23 8.76 26.43 15.39
CA PHE A 23 7.96 26.86 14.24
C PHE A 23 6.58 26.19 14.30
N ALA A 24 5.63 26.79 15.01
CA ALA A 24 4.38 26.13 15.40
C ALA A 24 3.40 25.85 14.25
N THR A 25 3.53 26.55 13.13
CA THR A 25 2.61 26.42 11.97
C THR A 25 3.32 25.95 10.70
N PHE A 26 4.57 25.50 10.81
CA PHE A 26 5.27 24.87 9.69
C PHE A 26 5.00 23.37 9.74
N SER A 27 4.38 22.86 8.67
CA SER A 27 4.26 21.43 8.43
C SER A 27 5.49 20.94 7.68
N GLY A 28 6.29 20.04 8.27
CA GLY A 28 7.51 19.52 7.66
C GLY A 28 8.79 20.06 8.28
N ASP A 29 9.92 19.62 7.72
CA ASP A 29 11.25 19.99 8.21
C ASP A 29 11.62 21.42 7.81
N VAL A 30 12.25 22.17 8.72
CA VAL A 30 12.66 23.56 8.49
C VAL A 30 14.18 23.60 8.34
N PRO A 31 14.72 24.21 7.27
CA PRO A 31 16.17 24.34 7.11
C PRO A 31 16.85 24.94 8.35
N MET A 32 18.03 24.41 8.69
CA MET A 32 18.79 24.84 9.87
C MET A 32 19.09 26.34 9.84
N LEU A 33 18.93 27.01 10.99
CA LEU A 33 19.24 28.44 11.11
C LEU A 33 20.75 28.67 10.97
N VAL A 34 21.11 29.67 10.16
CA VAL A 34 22.50 30.13 10.05
C VAL A 34 22.72 31.23 11.07
N ALA A 35 23.56 30.97 12.07
CA ALA A 35 23.94 31.96 13.06
C ALA A 35 25.10 32.84 12.55
N GLY A 36 24.94 34.16 12.68
CA GLY A 36 26.04 35.12 12.64
C GLY A 36 26.24 35.69 14.04
N SER A 37 27.49 35.94 14.45
CA SER A 37 27.79 36.51 15.77
C SER A 37 28.74 37.70 15.68
N SER A 38 28.51 38.68 16.56
CA SER A 38 29.42 39.78 16.86
C SER A 38 29.77 39.78 18.36
N LEU A 39 29.69 38.61 18.98
CA LEU A 39 29.86 38.45 20.42
C LEU A 39 31.29 38.85 20.80
N THR A 40 31.41 39.53 21.93
CA THR A 40 32.70 39.99 22.48
C THR A 40 32.92 39.38 23.86
N GLY A 41 34.18 39.12 24.21
CA GLY A 41 34.57 38.43 25.45
C GLY A 41 35.44 37.20 25.20
N THR A 42 35.89 36.53 26.26
CA THR A 42 36.68 35.30 26.17
C THR A 42 35.78 34.08 26.31
N GLY A 43 35.85 33.14 25.35
CA GLY A 43 35.10 31.88 25.39
C GLY A 43 33.65 31.95 24.89
N THR A 44 33.28 32.97 24.11
CA THR A 44 31.94 33.07 23.51
C THR A 44 31.77 32.05 22.38
N SER A 45 30.70 31.27 22.42
CA SER A 45 30.24 30.41 21.31
C SER A 45 28.79 30.74 20.96
N LEU A 46 28.42 30.51 19.71
CA LEU A 46 27.03 30.55 19.25
C LEU A 46 26.82 29.37 18.32
N ASP A 47 26.12 28.37 18.82
CA ASP A 47 25.84 27.14 18.11
C ASP A 47 24.33 27.02 17.86
N VAL A 48 23.96 26.52 16.69
CA VAL A 48 22.57 26.20 16.34
C VAL A 48 22.50 24.70 16.15
N THR A 49 21.64 24.04 16.93
CA THR A 49 21.42 22.60 16.86
C THR A 49 19.93 22.30 16.71
N GLU A 50 19.60 21.36 15.83
CA GLU A 50 18.24 20.83 15.71
C GLU A 50 17.90 19.97 16.94
N GLN A 51 16.84 20.34 17.66
CA GLN A 51 16.30 19.58 18.81
C GLN A 51 15.32 18.50 18.35
N THR A 52 14.42 18.86 17.44
CA THR A 52 13.39 17.97 16.91
C THR A 52 13.21 18.23 15.42
N ARG A 53 13.44 17.20 14.59
CA ARG A 53 13.20 17.27 13.15
C ARG A 53 11.71 17.32 12.85
N GLY A 54 11.30 18.24 11.98
CA GLY A 54 9.91 18.33 11.53
C GLY A 54 9.55 17.19 10.58
N VAL A 55 8.40 16.54 10.78
CA VAL A 55 7.85 15.55 9.84
C VAL A 55 6.56 16.12 9.26
N ALA A 56 6.46 16.16 7.93
CA ALA A 56 5.24 16.63 7.28
C ALA A 56 4.13 15.58 7.50
N PRO A 57 2.87 16.00 7.76
CA PRO A 57 1.76 15.06 7.79
C PRO A 57 1.67 14.32 6.45
N ARG A 58 1.61 12.99 6.52
CA ARG A 58 1.34 12.17 5.34
C ARG A 58 -0.17 12.24 5.07
N HIS A 59 -0.54 12.59 3.84
CA HIS A 59 -1.92 12.56 3.38
C HIS A 59 -2.05 11.45 2.33
N ASP A 60 -2.58 10.30 2.76
CA ASP A 60 -2.78 9.15 1.89
C ASP A 60 -4.25 9.12 1.42
N HIS A 61 -4.46 8.78 0.14
CA HIS A 61 -5.79 8.59 -0.44
C HIS A 61 -5.76 7.46 -1.46
N VAL A 62 -6.62 6.45 -1.26
CA VAL A 62 -6.77 5.32 -2.17
C VAL A 62 -7.81 5.66 -3.22
N ILE A 63 -7.43 5.65 -4.50
CA ILE A 63 -8.35 5.86 -5.62
C ILE A 63 -8.93 4.51 -6.03
N GLY A 64 -10.20 4.27 -5.71
CA GLY A 64 -10.91 3.05 -6.10
C GLY A 64 -11.53 3.12 -7.51
N SER A 65 -12.05 1.98 -7.98
CA SER A 65 -12.83 1.85 -9.24
C SER A 65 -12.09 2.23 -10.53
N LEU A 66 -10.77 2.02 -10.57
CA LEU A 66 -9.98 2.18 -11.79
C LEU A 66 -10.23 1.02 -12.75
N VAL A 67 -10.17 1.31 -14.06
CA VAL A 67 -10.33 0.31 -15.13
C VAL A 67 -8.96 -0.23 -15.51
N THR A 68 -8.83 -1.54 -15.45
CA THR A 68 -7.59 -2.25 -15.79
C THR A 68 -7.12 -1.96 -17.22
N GLY A 69 -5.82 -1.75 -17.39
CA GLY A 69 -5.19 -1.46 -18.69
C GLY A 69 -5.40 -0.02 -19.20
N VAL A 70 -6.07 0.84 -18.45
CA VAL A 70 -6.25 2.26 -18.80
C VAL A 70 -5.21 3.10 -18.06
N PRO A 71 -4.44 3.96 -18.74
CA PRO A 71 -3.54 4.90 -18.07
C PRO A 71 -4.34 6.02 -17.39
N TYR A 72 -3.97 6.37 -16.16
CA TYR A 72 -4.59 7.45 -15.40
C TYR A 72 -3.57 8.52 -15.02
N ASP A 73 -3.98 9.79 -15.11
CA ASP A 73 -3.22 10.94 -14.60
C ASP A 73 -3.83 11.42 -13.28
N VAL A 74 -3.00 11.53 -12.22
CA VAL A 74 -3.43 11.99 -10.89
C VAL A 74 -2.90 13.39 -10.59
N ARG A 75 -3.81 14.29 -10.17
CA ARG A 75 -3.48 15.65 -9.73
C ARG A 75 -4.23 16.01 -8.46
N VAL A 76 -3.57 16.74 -7.57
CA VAL A 76 -4.16 17.21 -6.31
C VAL A 76 -4.21 18.73 -6.32
N SER A 77 -5.30 19.31 -5.82
CA SER A 77 -5.40 20.75 -5.51
C SER A 77 -6.10 20.95 -4.17
N ALA A 78 -5.58 21.88 -3.38
CA ALA A 78 -6.24 22.28 -2.14
C ALA A 78 -7.39 23.24 -2.44
N ALA A 79 -8.49 23.14 -1.69
CA ALA A 79 -9.61 24.08 -1.77
C ALA A 79 -9.89 24.72 -0.42
N ASN A 80 -10.45 25.92 -0.46
CA ASN A 80 -11.18 26.50 0.67
C ASN A 80 -12.63 26.75 0.25
N VAL A 81 -13.54 26.79 1.23
CA VAL A 81 -14.98 26.89 0.96
C VAL A 81 -15.39 28.26 0.38
N ASP A 82 -14.62 29.31 0.67
CA ASP A 82 -14.95 30.69 0.32
C ASP A 82 -14.33 31.18 -1.01
N VAL A 83 -13.22 30.58 -1.45
CA VAL A 83 -12.40 31.02 -2.60
C VAL A 83 -12.21 29.91 -3.65
N GLY A 84 -12.49 28.64 -3.30
CA GLY A 84 -12.44 27.51 -4.22
C GLY A 84 -11.07 26.82 -4.29
N TYR A 85 -10.83 26.11 -5.39
CA TYR A 85 -9.60 25.32 -5.61
C TYR A 85 -8.41 26.20 -6.00
N GLY A 86 -7.25 25.92 -5.41
CA GLY A 86 -5.95 26.46 -5.79
C GLY A 86 -5.32 25.73 -6.98
N ALA A 87 -4.04 26.05 -7.26
CA ALA A 87 -3.26 25.39 -8.31
C ALA A 87 -3.13 23.87 -8.06
N THR A 88 -3.01 23.10 -9.14
CA THR A 88 -2.76 21.66 -9.06
C THR A 88 -1.27 21.37 -8.89
N THR A 89 -0.93 20.14 -8.48
CA THR A 89 0.44 19.61 -8.39
C THR A 89 1.24 19.60 -9.71
N GLN A 90 0.64 20.00 -10.85
CA GLN A 90 1.27 19.93 -12.18
C GLN A 90 2.60 20.68 -12.26
N THR A 91 2.72 21.83 -11.59
CA THR A 91 3.95 22.64 -11.62
C THR A 91 5.10 21.94 -10.89
N GLU A 92 4.82 21.30 -9.76
CA GLU A 92 5.80 20.56 -8.95
C GLU A 92 6.22 19.25 -9.65
N GLN A 93 5.28 18.59 -10.33
CA GLN A 93 5.51 17.41 -11.17
C GLN A 93 6.39 17.74 -12.39
N ASN A 94 6.20 18.89 -13.04
CA ASN A 94 6.97 19.29 -14.22
C ASN A 94 8.43 19.69 -13.93
N ILE A 95 8.76 19.99 -12.67
CA ILE A 95 10.12 20.35 -12.23
C ILE A 95 10.84 19.21 -11.49
N GLY A 96 10.24 18.01 -11.43
CA GLY A 96 10.84 16.81 -10.84
C GLY A 96 10.97 16.83 -9.32
N ILE A 97 10.25 17.73 -8.64
CA ILE A 97 10.19 17.84 -7.17
C ILE A 97 8.91 17.16 -6.63
N GLY A 98 7.89 16.99 -7.47
CA GLY A 98 6.76 16.09 -7.23
C GLY A 98 6.99 14.70 -7.83
N VAL A 99 6.24 13.71 -7.34
CA VAL A 99 6.12 12.38 -7.98
C VAL A 99 5.77 12.62 -9.45
N VAL A 100 6.70 12.30 -10.38
CA VAL A 100 6.41 12.19 -11.83
C VAL A 100 5.07 11.49 -11.95
N PRO A 101 4.10 11.92 -12.79
CA PRO A 101 2.82 11.22 -12.87
C PRO A 101 3.13 9.74 -13.00
N LEU A 102 2.78 8.98 -11.96
CA LEU A 102 2.96 7.55 -11.97
C LEU A 102 1.92 7.09 -12.98
N GLN A 103 2.31 7.05 -14.26
CA GLN A 103 1.56 6.28 -15.24
C GLN A 103 1.70 4.84 -14.79
N GLU A 104 0.78 4.47 -13.91
CA GLU A 104 0.58 3.11 -13.48
C GLU A 104 -0.56 2.59 -14.33
N THR A 105 -0.26 1.70 -15.27
CA THR A 105 -1.31 0.87 -15.86
C THR A 105 -1.71 -0.10 -14.77
N VAL A 106 -2.90 0.11 -14.18
CA VAL A 106 -3.49 -0.87 -13.29
C VAL A 106 -3.59 -2.17 -14.09
N ALA A 107 -2.81 -3.18 -13.70
CA ALA A 107 -2.83 -4.50 -14.30
C ALA A 107 -3.26 -5.48 -13.21
N THR A 108 -4.17 -6.37 -13.55
CA THR A 108 -4.51 -7.52 -12.72
C THR A 108 -4.03 -8.78 -13.43
N GLN A 109 -4.03 -9.91 -12.74
CA GLN A 109 -3.58 -11.17 -13.33
C GLN A 109 -4.37 -11.50 -14.62
N PRO A 110 -3.74 -12.11 -15.65
CA PRO A 110 -4.46 -12.63 -16.81
C PRO A 110 -5.57 -13.60 -16.40
N SER A 111 -6.67 -13.64 -17.15
CA SER A 111 -7.75 -14.61 -16.91
C SER A 111 -7.29 -16.06 -17.18
N ALA A 112 -8.06 -17.06 -16.73
CA ALA A 112 -7.75 -18.46 -17.02
C ALA A 112 -7.81 -18.78 -18.54
N PRO A 113 -6.81 -19.47 -19.11
CA PRO A 113 -6.88 -19.98 -20.48
C PRO A 113 -7.99 -21.02 -20.66
N THR A 114 -8.58 -21.10 -21.85
CA THR A 114 -9.61 -22.11 -22.16
C THR A 114 -9.01 -23.30 -22.87
N ILE A 115 -9.09 -24.50 -22.30
CA ILE A 115 -8.69 -25.75 -22.98
C ILE A 115 -9.65 -26.01 -24.14
N SER A 116 -9.12 -26.08 -25.36
CA SER A 116 -9.88 -26.35 -26.58
C SER A 116 -9.80 -27.81 -27.02
N SER A 117 -8.70 -28.51 -26.75
CA SER A 117 -8.62 -29.96 -26.95
C SER A 117 -7.58 -30.61 -26.05
N LEU A 118 -7.82 -31.88 -25.73
CA LEU A 118 -6.89 -32.75 -25.00
C LEU A 118 -6.97 -34.15 -25.58
N GLU A 119 -5.99 -34.52 -26.41
CA GLU A 119 -6.02 -35.77 -27.18
C GLU A 119 -4.77 -36.61 -26.95
N ALA A 120 -4.95 -37.91 -26.71
CA ALA A 120 -3.81 -38.84 -26.65
C ALA A 120 -3.24 -39.05 -28.06
N ILE A 121 -1.98 -38.68 -28.25
CA ILE A 121 -1.26 -38.92 -29.50
C ILE A 121 -0.68 -40.34 -29.51
N SER A 122 -0.23 -40.82 -28.34
CA SER A 122 0.33 -42.15 -28.17
C SER A 122 0.16 -42.64 -26.72
N SER A 123 0.71 -43.82 -26.41
CA SER A 123 0.72 -44.36 -25.05
C SER A 123 1.52 -43.51 -24.05
N SER A 124 2.27 -42.51 -24.50
CA SER A 124 3.07 -41.63 -23.63
C SER A 124 3.05 -40.16 -24.04
N GLN A 125 2.12 -39.75 -24.91
CA GLN A 125 2.02 -38.38 -25.39
C GLN A 125 0.57 -37.91 -25.46
N VAL A 126 0.35 -36.67 -25.03
CA VAL A 126 -0.94 -35.98 -25.11
C VAL A 126 -0.71 -34.63 -25.79
N ALA A 127 -1.57 -34.28 -26.73
CA ALA A 127 -1.69 -32.94 -27.27
C ALA A 127 -2.69 -32.14 -26.43
N LEU A 128 -2.23 -31.03 -25.86
CA LEU A 128 -3.06 -30.01 -25.23
C LEU A 128 -3.14 -28.81 -26.17
N GLN A 129 -4.36 -28.39 -26.50
CA GLN A 129 -4.63 -27.10 -27.14
C GLN A 129 -5.45 -26.23 -26.21
N PHE A 130 -5.13 -24.94 -26.18
CA PHE A 130 -5.87 -23.95 -25.42
C PHE A 130 -5.88 -22.61 -26.16
N THR A 131 -6.82 -21.74 -25.78
CA THR A 131 -6.92 -20.37 -26.29
C THR A 131 -6.37 -19.39 -25.26
N ALA A 132 -5.61 -18.41 -25.74
CA ALA A 132 -5.07 -17.33 -24.92
C ALA A 132 -6.19 -16.55 -24.20
N PRO A 133 -6.04 -16.26 -22.90
CA PRO A 133 -7.02 -15.48 -22.15
C PRO A 133 -6.87 -13.97 -22.34
N SER A 134 -7.75 -13.19 -21.72
CA SER A 134 -7.55 -11.74 -21.55
C SER A 134 -6.30 -11.49 -20.70
N SER A 135 -5.49 -10.52 -21.13
CA SER A 135 -4.23 -10.17 -20.47
C SER A 135 -4.39 -9.17 -19.32
N ASN A 136 -5.58 -8.56 -19.21
CA ASN A 136 -5.96 -7.63 -18.14
C ASN A 136 -4.89 -6.54 -17.89
N GLY A 137 -4.45 -5.88 -18.96
CA GLY A 137 -3.57 -4.71 -18.90
C GLY A 137 -2.16 -4.97 -19.43
N ASN A 138 -1.42 -5.90 -18.84
CA ASN A 138 -0.07 -6.27 -19.28
C ASN A 138 -0.09 -7.42 -20.28
N ALA A 139 0.99 -7.59 -21.06
CA ALA A 139 1.10 -8.72 -21.98
C ALA A 139 1.30 -10.04 -21.20
N ILE A 140 0.82 -11.16 -21.76
CA ILE A 140 1.06 -12.49 -21.19
C ILE A 140 2.46 -12.94 -21.60
N ASP A 141 3.35 -13.10 -20.62
CA ASP A 141 4.74 -13.47 -20.87
C ASP A 141 4.94 -14.98 -21.08
N SER A 142 4.19 -15.82 -20.35
CA SER A 142 4.30 -17.29 -20.44
C SER A 142 3.04 -18.02 -19.96
N TYR A 143 2.96 -19.32 -20.26
CA TYR A 143 1.92 -20.21 -19.73
C TYR A 143 2.57 -21.29 -18.87
N ARG A 144 1.95 -21.59 -17.73
CA ARG A 144 2.29 -22.73 -16.88
C ARG A 144 1.33 -23.89 -17.18
N VAL A 145 1.87 -25.08 -17.42
CA VAL A 145 1.07 -26.30 -17.67
C VAL A 145 1.48 -27.34 -16.66
N GLU A 146 0.50 -27.83 -15.91
CA GLU A 146 0.69 -28.88 -14.90
C GLU A 146 -0.14 -30.11 -15.23
N TRP A 147 0.33 -31.26 -14.76
CA TRP A 147 -0.38 -32.52 -14.87
C TRP A 147 -0.13 -33.35 -13.61
N PHE A 148 -1.20 -33.92 -13.08
CA PHE A 148 -1.17 -34.69 -11.83
C PHE A 148 -1.80 -36.07 -12.05
N THR A 149 -1.38 -37.04 -11.24
CA THR A 149 -1.94 -38.40 -11.24
C THR A 149 -2.88 -38.66 -10.05
N ALA A 150 -2.95 -37.74 -9.09
CA ALA A 150 -3.84 -37.78 -7.94
C ALA A 150 -5.06 -36.87 -8.16
N VAL A 151 -6.16 -37.14 -7.47
CA VAL A 151 -7.34 -36.25 -7.48
C VAL A 151 -6.94 -34.93 -6.82
N ASN A 152 -7.15 -33.81 -7.52
CA ASN A 152 -6.89 -32.47 -6.99
C ASN A 152 -7.55 -32.28 -5.62
N SER A 153 -6.75 -31.94 -4.61
CA SER A 153 -7.24 -31.34 -3.37
C SER A 153 -6.81 -29.88 -3.39
N TYR A 154 -7.78 -28.97 -3.52
CA TYR A 154 -7.53 -27.56 -3.26
C TYR A 154 -7.14 -27.38 -1.80
N GLU A 155 -6.28 -26.42 -1.54
CA GLU A 155 -6.00 -26.06 -0.16
C GLU A 155 -7.11 -25.19 0.41
N GLU A 156 -7.50 -25.52 1.64
CA GLU A 156 -8.47 -24.78 2.43
C GLU A 156 -7.77 -24.24 3.69
N LYS A 157 -7.90 -22.93 3.92
CA LYS A 157 -7.47 -22.27 5.15
C LYS A 157 -8.67 -21.64 5.84
N VAL A 158 -8.66 -21.65 7.17
CA VAL A 158 -9.68 -20.99 7.99
C VAL A 158 -9.06 -19.84 8.75
N VAL A 159 -9.62 -18.64 8.58
CA VAL A 159 -9.26 -17.45 9.37
C VAL A 159 -10.40 -17.19 10.36
N THR A 160 -10.12 -17.39 11.64
CA THR A 160 -11.08 -17.20 12.73
C THR A 160 -10.78 -15.90 13.46
N GLN A 161 -11.80 -15.07 13.62
CA GLN A 161 -11.76 -13.84 14.39
C GLN A 161 -12.73 -13.93 15.58
N SER A 162 -12.29 -13.52 16.77
CA SER A 162 -13.13 -13.50 17.97
C SER A 162 -12.81 -12.32 18.90
N GLY A 163 -13.82 -11.78 19.59
CA GLY A 163 -13.68 -10.74 20.62
C GLY A 163 -14.54 -9.48 20.39
N GLY A 164 -14.23 -8.42 21.13
CA GLY A 164 -14.83 -7.09 20.90
C GLY A 164 -14.17 -6.42 19.70
N LEU A 165 -14.71 -6.67 18.50
CA LEU A 165 -14.05 -6.32 17.24
C LEU A 165 -14.35 -4.88 16.82
N TYR A 166 -13.28 -4.15 16.52
CA TYR A 166 -13.30 -2.82 15.90
C TYR A 166 -12.02 -2.67 15.05
N GLY A 167 -12.04 -1.78 14.05
CA GLY A 167 -10.85 -1.47 13.25
C GLY A 167 -10.65 -2.42 12.06
N SER A 168 -9.39 -2.75 11.77
CA SER A 168 -8.99 -3.55 10.61
C SER A 168 -7.86 -4.50 10.98
N PHE A 169 -7.70 -5.58 10.21
CA PHE A 169 -6.61 -6.55 10.30
C PHE A 169 -5.92 -6.71 8.94
N MET A 170 -4.73 -7.29 8.92
CA MET A 170 -3.98 -7.64 7.70
C MET A 170 -3.60 -9.12 7.74
N LEU A 171 -3.56 -9.75 6.57
CA LEU A 171 -3.15 -11.15 6.41
C LEU A 171 -1.79 -11.21 5.69
N GLU A 172 -0.89 -12.06 6.17
CA GLU A 172 0.40 -12.33 5.53
C GLU A 172 0.35 -13.63 4.74
N LEU A 173 0.85 -13.64 3.52
CA LEU A 173 1.18 -14.85 2.77
C LEU A 173 2.53 -14.68 2.09
N ASP A 174 3.43 -15.65 2.30
CA ASP A 174 4.78 -15.66 1.68
C ASP A 174 5.62 -14.38 1.88
N GLY A 175 5.40 -13.66 2.99
CA GLY A 175 6.11 -12.43 3.30
C GLY A 175 5.49 -11.16 2.73
N GLU A 176 4.37 -11.26 2.00
CA GLU A 176 3.55 -10.12 1.60
C GLU A 176 2.29 -9.98 2.46
N TRP A 177 1.90 -8.74 2.68
CA TRP A 177 0.75 -8.38 3.50
C TRP A 177 -0.38 -7.81 2.66
N THR A 178 -1.61 -8.19 2.98
CA THR A 178 -2.79 -7.55 2.37
C THR A 178 -2.85 -6.08 2.78
N VAL A 179 -3.61 -5.27 2.04
CA VAL A 179 -4.08 -3.98 2.57
C VAL A 179 -4.93 -4.20 3.84
N PRO A 180 -5.13 -3.17 4.69
CA PRO A 180 -6.00 -3.30 5.86
C PRO A 180 -7.44 -3.71 5.48
N ILE A 181 -7.91 -4.82 6.06
CA ILE A 181 -9.24 -5.40 5.88
C ILE A 181 -10.09 -5.04 7.09
N ALA A 182 -11.27 -4.44 6.88
CA ALA A 182 -12.18 -4.11 7.97
C ALA A 182 -12.57 -5.36 8.79
N TYR A 183 -12.72 -5.21 10.11
CA TYR A 183 -13.06 -6.34 11.00
C TYR A 183 -14.36 -7.05 10.61
N ASP A 184 -15.30 -6.37 9.95
CA ASP A 184 -16.59 -6.90 9.49
C ASP A 184 -16.68 -7.01 7.96
N ALA A 185 -15.53 -7.01 7.28
CA ALA A 185 -15.43 -7.11 5.82
C ALA A 185 -16.31 -8.22 5.25
N SER A 186 -16.80 -8.07 4.02
CA SER A 186 -17.54 -9.13 3.32
C SER A 186 -16.57 -10.16 2.71
N ALA A 187 -17.09 -11.34 2.31
CA ALA A 187 -16.28 -12.37 1.67
C ALA A 187 -15.57 -11.86 0.43
N ALA A 188 -16.29 -11.13 -0.41
CA ALA A 188 -15.73 -10.49 -1.59
C ALA A 188 -14.63 -9.47 -1.26
N ALA A 189 -14.70 -8.79 -0.11
CA ALA A 189 -13.67 -7.84 0.30
C ALA A 189 -12.39 -8.56 0.78
N LEU A 190 -12.53 -9.67 1.50
CA LEU A 190 -11.38 -10.49 1.92
C LEU A 190 -10.74 -11.23 0.74
N GLU A 191 -11.55 -11.79 -0.15
CA GLU A 191 -11.14 -12.37 -1.44
C GLU A 191 -10.32 -11.37 -2.25
N HIS A 192 -10.88 -10.17 -2.49
CA HIS A 192 -10.19 -9.14 -3.24
C HIS A 192 -8.84 -8.74 -2.61
N ALA A 193 -8.78 -8.64 -1.28
CA ALA A 193 -7.55 -8.28 -0.58
C ALA A 193 -6.45 -9.36 -0.72
N LEU A 194 -6.82 -10.64 -0.69
CA LEU A 194 -5.89 -11.77 -0.89
C LEU A 194 -5.40 -11.86 -2.33
N GLU A 195 -6.27 -11.61 -3.33
CA GLU A 195 -5.91 -11.61 -4.75
C GLU A 195 -5.00 -10.45 -5.19
N GLN A 196 -4.75 -9.48 -4.30
CA GLN A 196 -3.72 -8.46 -4.54
C GLN A 196 -2.31 -8.90 -4.14
N LEU A 197 -2.16 -10.04 -3.43
CA LEU A 197 -0.85 -10.56 -3.07
C LEU A 197 -0.18 -11.22 -4.27
N ILE A 198 1.13 -11.00 -4.42
CA ILE A 198 1.94 -11.64 -5.44
C ILE A 198 1.91 -13.15 -5.23
N GLY A 199 1.51 -13.89 -6.27
CA GLY A 199 1.43 -15.35 -6.25
C GLY A 199 0.07 -15.90 -5.85
N VAL A 200 -0.88 -15.04 -5.44
CA VAL A 200 -2.28 -15.45 -5.28
C VAL A 200 -3.02 -15.18 -6.58
N THR A 201 -3.44 -16.27 -7.23
CA THR A 201 -4.11 -16.22 -8.54
C THR A 201 -5.62 -16.00 -8.39
N ASP A 202 -6.28 -16.87 -7.63
CA ASP A 202 -7.73 -16.90 -7.46
C ASP A 202 -8.03 -17.67 -6.17
N VAL A 203 -8.88 -17.10 -5.32
CA VAL A 203 -9.30 -17.70 -4.06
C VAL A 203 -10.81 -17.63 -3.91
N GLN A 204 -11.43 -18.69 -3.43
CA GLN A 204 -12.84 -18.65 -3.07
C GLN A 204 -12.98 -18.42 -1.56
N VAL A 205 -13.69 -17.35 -1.17
CA VAL A 205 -13.90 -17.02 0.24
C VAL A 205 -15.37 -17.16 0.64
N THR A 206 -15.64 -17.77 1.79
CA THR A 206 -16.95 -17.74 2.45
C THR A 206 -16.85 -17.21 3.87
N ARG A 207 -17.85 -16.41 4.30
CA ARG A 207 -18.01 -15.96 5.69
C ARG A 207 -19.07 -16.78 6.41
N SER A 208 -18.84 -17.04 7.68
CA SER A 208 -19.90 -17.39 8.63
C SER A 208 -19.78 -16.57 9.91
N ASP A 209 -20.93 -16.31 10.55
CA ASP A 209 -20.95 -15.62 11.84
C ASP A 209 -20.55 -16.60 12.96
N ALA A 210 -19.62 -16.18 13.81
CA ALA A 210 -19.22 -16.89 15.02
C ALA A 210 -19.82 -16.22 16.26
N THR A 211 -19.75 -16.87 17.43
CA THR A 211 -20.38 -16.37 18.68
C THR A 211 -19.92 -14.95 19.04
N ASP A 212 -18.65 -14.64 18.82
CA ASP A 212 -18.05 -13.33 19.10
C ASP A 212 -17.19 -12.82 17.92
N GLY A 213 -17.57 -13.12 16.67
CA GLY A 213 -16.80 -12.68 15.50
C GLY A 213 -17.19 -13.36 14.19
N TYR A 214 -16.20 -13.64 13.34
CA TYR A 214 -16.40 -14.22 12.01
C TYR A 214 -15.41 -15.34 11.72
N ASP A 215 -15.87 -16.38 11.05
CA ASP A 215 -15.04 -17.42 10.46
C ASP A 215 -15.03 -17.27 8.94
N TRP A 216 -13.84 -17.26 8.38
CA TRP A 216 -13.59 -17.17 6.95
C TRP A 216 -12.97 -18.46 6.44
N THR A 217 -13.62 -19.12 5.49
CA THR A 217 -13.02 -20.23 4.76
C THR A 217 -12.47 -19.70 3.45
N VAL A 218 -11.17 -19.91 3.22
CA VAL A 218 -10.43 -19.49 2.02
C VAL A 218 -9.97 -20.75 1.30
N ILE A 219 -10.37 -20.90 0.04
CA ILE A 219 -9.97 -22.03 -0.82
C ILE A 219 -9.07 -21.50 -1.94
N PHE A 220 -7.86 -22.02 -2.06
CA PHE A 220 -6.94 -21.68 -3.14
C PHE A 220 -7.28 -22.54 -4.36
N VAL A 221 -8.07 -21.99 -5.26
CA VAL A 221 -8.69 -22.75 -6.36
C VAL A 221 -7.78 -22.96 -7.57
N GLN A 222 -6.64 -22.27 -7.63
CA GLN A 222 -5.65 -22.41 -8.72
C GLN A 222 -4.30 -22.97 -8.26
N GLU A 223 -4.03 -23.02 -6.95
CA GLU A 223 -2.78 -23.55 -6.41
C GLU A 223 -2.99 -25.02 -6.01
N VAL A 224 -2.25 -25.92 -6.66
CA VAL A 224 -2.29 -27.36 -6.35
C VAL A 224 -1.08 -27.71 -5.49
N GLY A 225 -1.32 -28.06 -4.23
CA GLY A 225 -0.28 -28.40 -3.27
C GLY A 225 -0.45 -27.66 -1.94
N ASP A 226 0.63 -27.62 -1.16
CA ASP A 226 0.69 -26.88 0.12
C ASP A 226 1.14 -25.43 -0.16
N VAL A 227 0.34 -24.48 0.27
CA VAL A 227 0.44 -23.03 0.23
C VAL A 227 0.89 -22.58 1.62
N SER A 228 1.81 -21.63 1.67
CA SER A 228 2.36 -21.16 2.95
C SER A 228 1.28 -20.74 3.95
N PRO A 229 1.51 -20.91 5.26
CA PRO A 229 0.54 -20.50 6.28
C PRO A 229 0.17 -19.03 6.13
N VAL A 230 -1.13 -18.72 6.29
CA VAL A 230 -1.58 -17.33 6.35
C VAL A 230 -1.36 -16.80 7.78
N GLY A 231 -0.59 -15.73 7.91
CA GLY A 231 -0.32 -15.03 9.18
C GLY A 231 -1.29 -13.87 9.41
N VAL A 232 -1.33 -13.34 10.64
CA VAL A 232 -2.09 -12.14 11.02
C VAL A 232 -1.15 -11.21 11.80
N GLU A 233 -1.26 -9.90 11.59
CA GLU A 233 -0.53 -8.89 12.39
C GLU A 233 -1.32 -8.59 13.68
N ASP A 234 -0.63 -8.50 14.82
CA ASP A 234 -1.16 -8.13 16.15
C ASP A 234 -1.27 -6.59 16.34
#